data_AF-A0A932QQA2-F1
#
_entry.id   AF-A0A932QQA2-F1
#
_cell.length_a   1.000
_cell.length_b   1.000
_cell.length_c   1.000
_cell.angle_alpha   90.00
_cell.angle_beta   90.00
_cell.angle_gamma   90.00
#
_symmetry.space_group_name_H-M   'P 1'
#
loop_
_entity.id
_entity.type
_entity.pdbx_description
1 polymer ?
#
loop_
_entity_poly.entity_id
_entity_poly.type
_entity_poly.pdbx_seq_one_letter_code
_entity_poly.pdbx_strand_id
1 'polypeptide(L)'
;MLELNSSFLIQLVNFLVLLFFLSQFLFKPVLKMVEQRNKTLATVRKDAQNLNERAEKIFAEYNSKTSDLKKENFAVMAASRQRGMAEQDRIVSEARDKYHKTLESGLADMERLVAKVRTELRSEAQKLSHKMASILAGRTV
;
A
#
# COMPACT_ATOMS: atom_id res chain seq x y z
N MET A 1 74.71 -66.24 3.41
CA MET A 1 73.45 -66.57 4.11
C MET A 1 73.15 -65.41 5.04
N LEU A 2 71.91 -64.93 5.07
CA LEU A 2 71.49 -63.92 6.05
C LEU A 2 71.51 -64.59 7.43
N GLU A 3 72.59 -64.42 8.17
CA GLU A 3 72.61 -64.85 9.56
C GLU A 3 71.69 -63.94 10.35
N LEU A 4 70.52 -64.48 10.71
CA LEU A 4 69.54 -63.87 11.60
C LEU A 4 70.12 -63.81 13.01
N ASN A 5 71.03 -62.87 13.23
CA ASN A 5 71.62 -62.59 14.53
C ASN A 5 70.65 -61.76 15.39
N SER A 6 70.72 -61.90 16.73
CA SER A 6 69.86 -61.16 17.67
C SER A 6 69.90 -59.64 17.46
N SER A 7 71.01 -59.10 16.94
CA SER A 7 71.14 -57.69 16.56
C SER A 7 70.16 -57.26 15.45
N PHE A 8 69.84 -58.14 14.50
CA PHE A 8 68.85 -57.86 13.44
C PHE A 8 67.43 -57.76 14.02
N LEU A 9 67.08 -58.64 14.97
CA LEU A 9 65.81 -58.57 15.69
C LEU A 9 65.69 -57.25 16.47
N ILE A 10 66.76 -56.82 17.15
CA ILE A 10 66.79 -55.55 17.89
C ILE A 10 66.65 -54.35 16.93
N GLN A 11 67.34 -54.38 15.78
CA GLN A 11 67.22 -53.35 14.74
C GLN A 11 65.80 -53.26 14.18
N LEU A 12 65.16 -54.42 13.95
CA LEU A 12 63.78 -54.49 13.45
C LEU A 12 62.79 -53.90 14.45
N VAL A 13 62.95 -54.24 15.74
CA VAL A 13 62.12 -53.66 16.81
C VAL A 13 62.33 -52.14 16.88
N ASN A 14 63.57 -51.65 16.79
CA ASN A 14 63.86 -50.21 16.78
C ASN A 14 63.16 -49.50 15.61
N PHE A 15 63.23 -50.07 14.41
CA PHE A 15 62.56 -49.53 13.22
C PHE A 15 61.03 -49.52 13.37
N LEU A 16 60.44 -50.58 13.93
CA LEU A 16 59.00 -50.64 14.20
C LEU A 16 58.56 -49.60 15.23
N VAL A 17 59.34 -49.41 16.30
CA VAL A 17 59.09 -48.35 17.29
C VAL A 17 59.17 -46.97 16.64
N LEU A 18 60.19 -46.71 15.83
CA LEU A 18 60.32 -45.45 15.09
C LEU A 18 59.13 -45.21 14.16
N LEU A 19 58.70 -46.23 13.40
CA LEU A 19 57.51 -46.15 12.55
C LEU A 19 56.24 -45.87 13.34
N PHE A 20 56.08 -46.48 14.52
CA PHE A 20 54.94 -46.21 15.39
C PHE A 20 54.92 -44.76 15.86
N PHE A 21 56.05 -44.24 16.35
CA PHE A 21 56.17 -42.83 16.73
C PHE A 21 55.93 -41.90 15.55
N LEU A 22 56.48 -42.20 14.36
CA LEU A 22 56.30 -41.37 13.17
C LEU A 22 54.83 -41.35 12.70
N SER A 23 54.18 -42.51 12.70
CA SER A 23 52.77 -42.67 12.35
C SER A 23 51.85 -41.88 13.29
N GLN A 24 52.07 -42.00 14.60
CA GLN A 24 51.26 -41.31 15.60
C GLN A 24 51.54 -39.80 15.62
N PHE A 25 52.81 -39.40 15.56
CA PHE A 25 53.24 -38.03 15.85
C PHE A 25 53.33 -37.14 14.61
N LEU A 26 53.51 -37.69 13.40
CA LEU A 26 53.72 -36.89 12.19
C LEU A 26 52.60 -37.06 11.17
N PHE A 27 52.26 -38.30 10.79
CA PHE A 27 51.28 -38.54 9.73
C PHE A 27 49.86 -38.12 10.12
N LYS A 28 49.41 -38.47 11.33
CA LYS A 28 48.08 -38.08 11.83
C LYS A 28 47.87 -36.56 11.92
N PRO A 29 48.74 -35.77 12.56
CA PRO A 29 48.53 -34.32 12.62
C PRO A 29 48.66 -33.63 11.26
N VAL A 30 49.58 -34.08 10.40
CA VAL A 30 49.72 -33.52 9.04
C VAL A 30 48.46 -33.78 8.22
N LEU A 31 47.92 -35.00 8.24
CA LEU A 31 46.70 -35.33 7.52
C LEU A 31 45.49 -34.54 8.05
N LYS A 32 45.35 -34.40 9.38
CA LYS A 32 44.32 -33.55 9.99
C LYS A 32 44.42 -32.10 9.56
N MET A 33 45.63 -31.55 9.46
CA MET A 33 45.84 -30.16 9.04
C MET A 33 45.44 -29.93 7.59
N VAL A 34 45.73 -30.88 6.70
CA VAL A 34 45.30 -30.84 5.29
C VAL A 34 43.78 -30.97 5.18
N GLU A 35 43.17 -31.91 5.91
CA GLU A 35 41.72 -32.09 5.92
C GLU A 35 41.00 -30.86 6.47
N GLN A 36 41.53 -30.25 7.54
CA GLN A 36 40.98 -29.03 8.12
C GLN A 36 41.08 -27.86 7.14
N ARG A 37 42.19 -27.69 6.43
CA ARG A 37 42.31 -26.68 5.36
C ARG A 37 41.28 -26.91 4.25
N ASN A 38 41.14 -28.14 3.78
CA ASN A 38 40.16 -28.47 2.75
C ASN A 38 38.72 -28.22 3.20
N LYS A 39 38.38 -28.58 4.44
CA LYS A 39 37.07 -28.29 5.04
C LYS A 39 36.82 -26.79 5.14
N THR A 40 37.77 -26.02 5.64
CA THR A 40 37.62 -24.56 5.74
C THR A 40 37.40 -23.93 4.37
N LEU A 41 38.17 -24.33 3.35
CA LEU A 41 38.00 -23.82 1.98
C LEU A 41 36.63 -24.20 1.39
N ALA A 42 36.17 -25.43 1.61
CA ALA A 42 34.86 -25.87 1.17
C ALA A 42 33.73 -25.10 1.87
N THR A 43 33.85 -24.87 3.18
CA THR A 43 32.89 -24.08 3.96
C THR A 43 32.85 -22.64 3.49
N VAL A 44 34.00 -21.98 3.34
CA VAL A 44 34.07 -20.59 2.85
C VAL A 44 33.45 -20.47 1.46
N ARG A 45 33.70 -21.43 0.56
CA ARG A 45 33.08 -21.43 -0.77
C ARG A 45 31.57 -21.60 -0.69
N LYS A 46 31.09 -22.52 0.15
CA LYS A 46 29.66 -22.76 0.36
C LYS A 46 28.98 -21.54 0.97
N ASP A 47 29.61 -20.89 1.93
CA ASP A 47 29.07 -19.69 2.58
C ASP A 47 29.02 -18.51 1.61
N ALA A 48 30.05 -18.34 0.76
CA ALA A 48 30.03 -17.34 -0.30
C ALA A 48 28.90 -17.60 -1.32
N GLN A 49 28.68 -18.86 -1.72
CA GLN A 49 27.56 -19.23 -2.60
C GLN A 49 26.21 -18.95 -1.93
N ASN A 50 26.03 -19.38 -0.69
CA ASN A 50 24.81 -19.12 0.08
C ASN A 50 24.55 -17.62 0.26
N LEU A 51 25.59 -16.82 0.48
CA LEU A 51 25.46 -15.37 0.61
C LEU A 51 25.00 -14.73 -0.69
N ASN A 52 25.58 -15.14 -1.82
CA ASN A 52 25.16 -14.69 -3.14
C ASN A 52 23.70 -15.08 -3.44
N GLU A 53 23.32 -16.33 -3.21
CA GLU A 53 21.93 -16.79 -3.42
C GLU A 53 20.94 -16.04 -2.52
N ARG A 54 21.31 -15.78 -1.24
CA ARG A 54 20.47 -15.00 -0.33
C ARG A 54 20.35 -13.54 -0.79
N ALA A 55 21.45 -12.93 -1.24
CA ALA A 55 21.43 -11.57 -1.77
C ALA A 55 20.55 -11.47 -3.02
N GLU A 56 20.66 -12.44 -3.93
CA GLU A 56 19.83 -12.51 -5.13
C GLU A 56 18.35 -12.69 -4.80
N LYS A 57 18.02 -13.58 -3.85
CA LYS A 57 16.64 -13.75 -3.36
C LYS A 57 16.08 -12.46 -2.74
N ILE A 58 16.83 -11.82 -1.85
CA ILE A 58 16.41 -10.57 -1.21
C ILE A 58 16.22 -9.48 -2.27
N PHE A 59 17.10 -9.40 -3.26
CA PHE A 59 17.00 -8.44 -4.35
C PHE A 59 15.76 -8.70 -5.23
N ALA A 60 15.48 -9.96 -5.56
CA ALA A 60 14.29 -10.37 -6.31
C ALA A 60 13.01 -10.05 -5.54
N GLU A 61 12.95 -10.39 -4.25
CA GLU A 61 11.82 -10.06 -3.36
C GLU A 61 11.60 -8.55 -3.25
N TYR A 62 12.68 -7.78 -3.07
CA TYR A 62 12.62 -6.32 -2.99
C TYR A 62 12.08 -5.69 -4.29
N ASN A 63 12.54 -6.17 -5.45
CA ASN A 63 12.07 -5.70 -6.75
C ASN A 63 10.60 -6.08 -6.98
N SER A 64 10.20 -7.32 -6.64
CA SER A 64 8.81 -7.74 -6.71
C SER A 64 7.93 -6.85 -5.84
N LYS A 65 8.30 -6.69 -4.56
CA LYS A 65 7.55 -5.88 -3.60
C LYS A 65 7.44 -4.43 -4.05
N THR A 66 8.50 -3.85 -4.60
CA THR A 66 8.48 -2.48 -5.13
C THR A 66 7.58 -2.37 -6.38
N SER A 67 7.59 -3.37 -7.26
CA SER A 67 6.70 -3.42 -8.42
C SER A 67 5.23 -3.52 -8.00
N ASP A 68 4.94 -4.38 -7.02
CA ASP A 68 3.59 -4.59 -6.51
C ASP A 68 3.08 -3.35 -5.78
N LEU A 69 3.90 -2.72 -4.93
CA LEU A 69 3.57 -1.45 -4.29
C LEU A 69 3.29 -0.35 -5.30
N LYS A 70 4.03 -0.28 -6.42
CA LYS A 70 3.75 0.69 -7.49
C LYS A 70 2.39 0.41 -8.13
N LYS A 71 2.09 -0.84 -8.48
CA LYS A 71 0.79 -1.23 -9.06
C LYS A 71 -0.37 -0.91 -8.11
N GLU A 72 -0.21 -1.22 -6.83
CA GLU A 72 -1.20 -0.92 -5.80
C GLU A 72 -1.43 0.59 -5.66
N ASN A 73 -0.35 1.38 -5.60
CA ASN A 73 -0.45 2.84 -5.58
C ASN A 73 -1.17 3.39 -6.81
N PHE A 74 -0.86 2.90 -8.01
CA PHE A 74 -1.58 3.31 -9.23
C PHE A 74 -3.07 2.95 -9.16
N ALA A 75 -3.40 1.76 -8.68
CA ALA A 75 -4.79 1.35 -8.50
C ALA A 75 -5.53 2.22 -7.48
N VAL A 76 -4.90 2.52 -6.34
CA VAL A 76 -5.47 3.39 -5.29
C VAL A 76 -5.65 4.81 -5.80
N MET A 77 -4.67 5.36 -6.52
CA MET A 77 -4.77 6.69 -7.13
C MET A 77 -5.88 6.74 -8.19
N ALA A 78 -6.00 5.73 -9.04
CA ALA A 78 -7.07 5.64 -10.03
C ALA A 78 -8.45 5.56 -9.36
N ALA A 79 -8.60 4.72 -8.34
CA ALA A 79 -9.85 4.59 -7.58
C ALA A 79 -10.22 5.87 -6.83
N SER A 80 -9.25 6.56 -6.22
CA SER A 80 -9.48 7.85 -5.56
C SER A 80 -9.87 8.94 -6.57
N ARG A 81 -9.24 8.97 -7.75
CA ARG A 81 -9.64 9.89 -8.83
C ARG A 81 -11.06 9.62 -9.32
N GLN A 82 -11.41 8.36 -9.54
CA GLN A 82 -12.75 7.97 -9.97
C GLN A 82 -13.81 8.33 -8.92
N ARG A 83 -13.54 8.06 -7.63
CA ARG A 83 -14.41 8.47 -6.52
C ARG A 83 -14.55 9.99 -6.46
N GLY A 84 -13.45 10.73 -6.62
CA GLY A 84 -13.48 12.20 -6.64
C GLY A 84 -14.32 12.76 -7.79
N MET A 85 -14.22 12.17 -8.99
CA MET A 85 -15.04 12.55 -10.14
C MET A 85 -16.52 12.22 -9.91
N ALA A 86 -16.83 11.02 -9.43
CA ALA A 86 -18.20 10.62 -9.13
C ALA A 86 -18.85 11.51 -8.04
N GLU A 87 -18.08 11.87 -7.01
CA GLU A 87 -18.57 12.78 -5.96
C GLU A 87 -18.74 14.21 -6.48
N GLN A 88 -17.84 14.69 -7.33
CA GLN A 88 -18.00 15.98 -8.01
C GLN A 88 -19.29 16.00 -8.84
N ASP A 89 -19.52 14.97 -9.66
CA ASP A 89 -20.72 14.87 -10.48
C ASP A 89 -21.99 14.81 -9.62
N ARG A 90 -21.95 14.07 -8.51
CA ARG A 90 -23.04 13.99 -7.53
C ARG A 90 -23.36 15.36 -6.93
N ILE A 91 -22.34 16.08 -6.45
CA ILE A 91 -22.50 17.42 -5.85
C ILE A 91 -23.06 18.40 -6.88
N VAL A 92 -22.56 18.38 -8.12
CA VAL A 92 -23.05 19.26 -9.19
C VAL A 92 -24.50 18.94 -9.55
N SER A 93 -24.86 17.66 -9.64
CA SER A 93 -26.25 17.25 -9.89
C SER A 93 -27.17 17.69 -8.75
N GLU A 94 -26.81 17.43 -7.50
CA GLU A 94 -27.60 17.86 -6.33
C GLU A 94 -27.75 19.38 -6.27
N ALA A 95 -26.70 20.13 -6.60
CA ALA A 95 -26.76 21.59 -6.65
C ALA A 95 -27.71 22.09 -7.75
N ARG A 96 -27.70 21.46 -8.94
CA ARG A 96 -28.64 21.76 -10.03
C ARG A 96 -30.08 21.44 -9.62
N ASP A 97 -30.32 20.29 -9.00
CA ASP A 97 -31.66 19.90 -8.56
C ASP A 97 -32.21 20.86 -7.48
N LYS A 98 -31.36 21.26 -6.52
CA LYS A 98 -31.71 22.27 -5.52
C LYS A 98 -31.99 23.62 -6.15
N TYR A 99 -31.19 24.02 -7.13
CA TYR A 99 -31.41 25.27 -7.87
C TYR A 99 -32.76 25.25 -8.59
N HIS A 100 -33.07 24.17 -9.33
CA HIS A 100 -34.34 24.02 -10.04
C HIS A 100 -35.53 24.02 -9.09
N LYS A 101 -35.47 23.27 -7.98
CA LYS A 101 -36.52 23.27 -6.94
C LYS A 101 -36.75 24.65 -6.35
N THR A 102 -35.67 25.39 -6.06
CA THR A 102 -35.75 26.74 -5.51
C THR A 102 -36.37 27.73 -6.49
N LEU A 103 -36.03 27.61 -7.78
CA LEU A 103 -36.60 28.42 -8.85
C LEU A 103 -38.10 28.14 -9.00
N GLU A 104 -38.49 26.86 -9.04
CA GLU A 104 -39.89 26.45 -9.15
C GLU A 104 -40.72 26.92 -7.95
N SER A 105 -40.21 26.75 -6.72
CA SER A 105 -40.89 27.27 -5.52
C SER A 105 -40.99 28.80 -5.53
N GLY A 106 -39.94 29.50 -5.96
CA GLY A 106 -39.94 30.96 -6.05
C GLY A 106 -40.96 31.48 -7.06
N LEU A 107 -41.09 30.81 -8.22
CA LEU A 107 -42.11 31.15 -9.21
C LEU A 107 -43.53 30.91 -8.66
N ALA A 108 -43.76 29.77 -8.00
CA ALA A 108 -45.06 29.46 -7.38
C ALA A 108 -45.43 30.46 -6.28
N ASP A 109 -44.45 30.90 -5.47
CA ASP A 109 -44.66 31.91 -4.43
C ASP A 109 -44.93 33.29 -5.03
N MET A 110 -44.25 33.67 -6.12
CA MET A 110 -44.56 34.90 -6.85
C MET A 110 -45.99 34.90 -7.39
N GLU A 111 -46.45 33.80 -7.98
CA GLU A 111 -47.84 33.68 -8.46
C GLU A 111 -48.85 33.83 -7.31
N ARG A 112 -48.59 33.19 -6.17
CA ARG A 112 -49.41 33.33 -4.96
C ARG A 112 -49.44 34.76 -4.43
N LEU A 113 -48.30 35.45 -4.40
CA LEU A 113 -48.18 36.85 -4.01
C LEU A 113 -48.99 37.75 -4.95
N VAL A 114 -48.86 37.58 -6.26
CA VAL A 114 -49.63 38.35 -7.26
C VAL A 114 -51.13 38.12 -7.10
N ALA A 115 -51.56 36.87 -6.89
CA ALA A 115 -52.96 36.56 -6.65
C ALA A 115 -53.49 37.24 -5.38
N LYS A 116 -52.72 37.18 -4.28
CA LYS A 116 -53.07 37.82 -3.00
C LYS A 116 -53.18 39.33 -3.12
N VAL A 117 -52.19 39.98 -3.73
CA VAL A 117 -52.18 41.44 -3.98
C VAL A 117 -53.36 41.85 -4.85
N ARG A 118 -53.69 41.09 -5.90
CA ARG A 118 -54.88 41.35 -6.74
C ARG A 118 -56.18 41.29 -5.93
N THR A 119 -56.32 40.33 -5.03
CA THR A 119 -57.51 40.21 -4.18
C THR A 119 -57.61 41.34 -3.15
N GLU A 120 -56.49 41.73 -2.54
CA GLU A 120 -56.45 42.87 -1.61
C GLU A 120 -56.78 44.18 -2.33
N LEU A 121 -56.20 44.42 -3.50
CA LEU A 121 -56.46 45.61 -4.32
C LEU A 121 -57.94 45.70 -4.74
N ARG A 122 -58.58 44.57 -5.08
CA ARG A 122 -60.02 44.53 -5.37
C ARG A 122 -60.88 44.89 -4.15
N SER A 123 -60.54 44.35 -2.98
CA SER A 123 -61.24 44.67 -1.71
C SER A 123 -61.09 46.16 -1.36
N GLU A 124 -59.90 46.71 -1.55
CA GLU A 124 -59.60 48.10 -1.28
C GLU A 124 -60.29 49.06 -2.27
N ALA A 125 -60.33 48.68 -3.56
CA ALA A 125 -61.11 49.39 -4.58
C ALA A 125 -62.61 49.39 -4.25
N GLN A 126 -63.17 48.26 -3.80
CA GLN A 126 -64.58 48.19 -3.37
C GLN A 126 -64.85 49.10 -2.16
N LYS A 127 -63.96 49.12 -1.16
CA LYS A 127 -64.07 50.04 -0.01
C LYS A 127 -64.01 51.50 -0.44
N LEU A 128 -63.13 51.85 -1.39
CA LEU A 128 -63.03 53.19 -1.93
C LEU A 128 -64.29 53.58 -2.71
N SER A 129 -64.82 52.67 -3.55
CA SER A 129 -66.08 52.87 -4.25
C SER A 129 -67.25 53.03 -3.29
N HIS A 130 -67.29 52.30 -2.18
CA HIS A 130 -68.33 52.44 -1.15
C HIS A 130 -68.23 53.79 -0.43
N LYS A 131 -67.01 54.24 -0.09
CA LYS A 131 -66.76 55.60 0.45
C LYS A 131 -67.18 56.69 -0.54
N MET A 132 -66.84 56.53 -1.82
CA MET A 132 -67.24 57.48 -2.87
C MET A 132 -68.76 57.51 -3.04
N ALA A 133 -69.41 56.35 -3.07
CA ALA A 133 -70.86 56.24 -3.15
C ALA A 133 -71.56 56.81 -1.91
N SER A 134 -71.02 56.62 -0.70
CA SER A 134 -71.57 57.21 0.52
C SER A 134 -71.39 58.73 0.56
N ILE A 135 -70.29 59.26 0.02
CA ILE A 135 -70.07 60.71 -0.10
C ILE A 135 -71.03 61.31 -1.15
N LEU A 136 -71.29 60.61 -2.26
CA LEU A 136 -72.24 61.05 -3.27
C LEU A 136 -73.70 60.98 -2.77
N ALA A 137 -74.08 59.88 -2.11
CA ALA A 137 -75.43 59.67 -1.57
C ALA A 137 -75.71 60.47 -0.30
N GLY A 138 -74.69 60.78 0.49
CA GLY A 138 -74.77 61.72 1.62
C GLY A 138 -74.81 63.19 1.18
N ARG A 139 -74.56 63.47 -0.11
CA ARG A 139 -74.64 64.80 -0.75
C ARG A 139 -75.86 64.91 -1.67
N THR A 140 -76.95 64.24 -1.28
CA THR A 140 -78.30 64.50 -1.80
C THR A 140 -79.24 64.63 -0.61
N VAL A 141 -79.13 65.74 0.12
CA VAL A 141 -80.15 66.78 0.38
C VAL A 141 -79.39 68.06 0.71
#